data_AF-A0A3Q9UK24-F1
#
_entry.id   AF-A0A3Q9UK24-F1
#
_cell.length_a   1.000
_cell.length_b   1.000
_cell.length_c   1.000
_cell.angle_alpha   90.00
_cell.angle_beta   90.00
_cell.angle_gamma   90.00
#
_symmetry.space_group_name_H-M   'P 1'
#
loop_
_entity.id
_entity.type
_entity.pdbx_description
1 polymer ?
#
loop_
_entity_poly.entity_id
_entity_poly.type
_entity_poly.pdbx_seq_one_letter_code
_entity_poly.pdbx_strand_id
1 'polypeptide(L)'
;MTTSAAHDSPVIRACGRTAFLVELPTLAEVLALHAELIAHPLSGQMEVLAAARTLMVRAATERDAARLAEQVAALHPETHDRQQGPLIEIEVCYDGPDLDRLATLLGWSRDAVITAHTGQLWTAAFGGFAPGFTYCVAHRDLDVPRRRTPRTAVPAGSVGLAGAFSAVYPRTSPGGWQLIGRTAAALWDAGRDSPALIAPGTRVRYRAVRDLVQTTTLTRLDHPDPARGLRILTTGPQSLITDLGRPGHADVGVAESGAMDRGAARLANSLVGNSVALPVVENLGGGLRVQAVGDQMVAVTGARVPLSISADARQHTTAAQHTPTAQQRPHCEHAIRLMDGQVLTLGVPEAGLRSYLAVRGGIDAPGLFGSAATDLMSGIGPSPLRAGQLLAVSATRWASSPQPGARPRPLPASGATVGIVLGPRDDWFTPGALASLLSQRWRLREDSNRIGLRLDGAPLERSRPGELVSEGTVAGAVQVTTAGTPVILMRDHPVTGGYPVIGVVEAADLDTLAQLPAGSTVRFERSGDDTVGARNHVNSPSTGRLDRDG
;
A
#
# COMPACT_ATOMS: atom_id res chain seq x y z
N MET A 1 -13.34 -26.24 -39.12
CA MET A 1 -12.94 -27.11 -37.99
C MET A 1 -11.93 -26.34 -37.17
N THR A 2 -12.42 -25.60 -36.18
CA THR A 2 -11.60 -24.82 -35.24
C THR A 2 -11.00 -25.80 -34.23
N THR A 3 -9.68 -25.93 -34.25
CA THR A 3 -8.92 -26.62 -33.21
C THR A 3 -9.11 -25.87 -31.89
N SER A 4 -9.92 -26.45 -31.00
CA SER A 4 -9.99 -26.10 -29.58
C SER A 4 -8.61 -26.31 -28.98
N ALA A 5 -7.84 -25.22 -28.80
CA ALA A 5 -6.63 -25.26 -28.00
C ALA A 5 -7.04 -25.65 -26.57
N ALA A 6 -6.53 -26.77 -26.06
CA ALA A 6 -6.68 -27.14 -24.67
C ALA A 6 -6.12 -25.98 -23.83
N HIS A 7 -6.99 -25.24 -23.15
CA HIS A 7 -6.56 -24.24 -22.19
C HIS A 7 -6.12 -25.01 -20.95
N ASP A 8 -4.83 -25.01 -20.64
CA ASP A 8 -4.35 -25.48 -19.35
C ASP A 8 -5.07 -24.69 -18.25
N SER A 9 -5.63 -25.39 -17.26
CA SER A 9 -6.29 -24.73 -16.14
C SER A 9 -5.33 -23.75 -15.44
N PRO A 10 -5.78 -22.54 -15.10
CA PRO A 10 -4.91 -21.54 -14.50
C PRO A 10 -4.36 -22.02 -13.15
N VAL A 11 -3.09 -21.73 -12.87
CA VAL A 11 -2.48 -22.08 -11.59
C VAL A 11 -2.89 -21.03 -10.57
N ILE A 12 -3.66 -21.42 -9.56
CA ILE A 12 -4.08 -20.52 -8.48
C ILE A 12 -3.23 -20.77 -7.24
N ARG A 13 -2.64 -19.69 -6.71
CA ARG A 13 -1.80 -19.70 -5.52
C ARG A 13 -2.36 -18.79 -4.46
N ALA A 14 -2.41 -19.26 -3.23
CA ALA A 14 -2.82 -18.41 -2.12
C ALA A 14 -1.84 -17.26 -1.90
N CYS A 15 -2.39 -16.10 -1.54
CA CYS A 15 -1.66 -14.91 -1.15
C CYS A 15 -2.20 -14.45 0.21
N GLY A 16 -1.97 -15.28 1.23
CA GLY A 16 -2.65 -15.19 2.52
C GLY A 16 -4.11 -15.66 2.45
N ARG A 17 -4.84 -15.49 3.56
CA ARG A 17 -6.19 -16.07 3.72
C ARG A 17 -7.29 -15.41 2.88
N THR A 18 -7.08 -14.18 2.41
CA THR A 18 -8.15 -13.37 1.77
C THR A 18 -7.80 -12.93 0.36
N ALA A 19 -6.69 -13.40 -0.19
CA ALA A 19 -6.30 -13.10 -1.56
C ALA A 19 -5.61 -14.30 -2.21
N PHE A 20 -5.61 -14.33 -3.53
CA PHE A 20 -4.92 -15.33 -4.32
C PHE A 20 -4.40 -14.72 -5.63
N LEU A 21 -3.35 -15.33 -6.17
CA LEU A 21 -2.83 -15.06 -7.50
C LEU A 21 -3.31 -16.13 -8.48
N VAL A 22 -3.76 -15.68 -9.64
CA VAL A 22 -4.04 -16.52 -10.81
C VAL A 22 -2.87 -16.35 -11.78
N GLU A 23 -2.10 -17.40 -12.01
CA GLU A 23 -1.02 -17.42 -13.01
C GLU A 23 -1.57 -17.80 -14.37
N LEU A 24 -1.25 -16.98 -15.36
CA LEU A 24 -1.70 -17.13 -16.74
C LEU A 24 -0.50 -17.14 -17.70
N PRO A 25 -0.52 -18.01 -18.74
CA PRO A 25 0.58 -18.13 -19.69
C PRO A 25 0.91 -16.82 -20.42
N THR A 26 -0.08 -15.99 -20.70
CA THR A 26 0.05 -14.77 -21.50
C THR A 26 -0.50 -13.52 -20.83
N LEU A 27 0.09 -12.35 -21.15
CA LEU A 27 -0.49 -11.07 -20.74
C LEU A 27 -1.89 -10.87 -21.35
N ALA A 28 -2.16 -11.40 -22.55
CA ALA A 28 -3.47 -11.31 -23.17
C ALA A 28 -4.56 -11.98 -22.32
N GLU A 29 -4.27 -13.17 -21.78
CA GLU A 29 -5.19 -13.87 -20.88
C GLU A 29 -5.37 -13.13 -19.55
N VAL A 30 -4.29 -12.56 -18.98
CA VAL A 30 -4.40 -11.73 -17.76
C VAL A 30 -5.36 -10.58 -17.99
N LEU A 31 -5.22 -9.86 -19.11
CA LEU A 31 -6.08 -8.71 -19.43
C LEU A 31 -7.53 -9.12 -19.73
N ALA A 32 -7.73 -10.27 -20.39
CA ALA A 32 -9.07 -10.80 -20.65
C ALA A 32 -9.79 -11.16 -19.34
N LEU A 33 -9.11 -11.87 -18.43
CA LEU A 33 -9.67 -12.22 -17.13
C LEU A 33 -9.88 -11.00 -16.23
N HIS A 34 -8.95 -10.05 -16.27
CA HIS A 34 -9.12 -8.77 -15.59
C HIS A 34 -10.37 -8.03 -16.07
N ALA A 35 -10.53 -7.87 -17.39
CA ALA A 35 -11.69 -7.19 -17.97
C ALA A 35 -13.01 -7.86 -17.59
N GLU A 36 -13.05 -9.20 -17.59
CA GLU A 36 -14.22 -9.98 -17.17
C GLU A 36 -14.60 -9.69 -15.72
N LEU A 37 -13.63 -9.74 -14.79
CA LEU A 37 -13.89 -9.51 -13.36
C LEU A 37 -14.19 -8.04 -13.01
N ILE A 38 -13.74 -7.09 -13.84
CA ILE A 38 -14.11 -5.68 -13.70
C ILE A 38 -15.53 -5.43 -14.21
N ALA A 39 -15.91 -6.00 -15.36
CA ALA A 39 -17.24 -5.84 -15.94
C ALA A 39 -18.31 -6.59 -15.13
N HIS A 40 -17.96 -7.77 -14.60
CA HIS A 40 -18.87 -8.67 -13.89
C HIS A 40 -18.27 -9.09 -12.55
N PRO A 41 -18.18 -8.16 -11.57
CA PRO A 41 -17.58 -8.45 -10.27
C PRO A 41 -18.35 -9.56 -9.54
N LEU A 42 -17.62 -10.55 -9.07
CA LEU A 42 -18.19 -11.68 -8.34
C LEU A 42 -18.53 -11.28 -6.89
N SER A 43 -19.50 -11.95 -6.29
CA SER A 43 -19.87 -11.68 -4.88
C SER A 43 -18.66 -11.86 -3.96
N GLY A 44 -18.44 -10.90 -3.05
CA GLY A 44 -17.30 -10.90 -2.12
C GLY A 44 -15.96 -10.46 -2.72
N GLN A 45 -15.90 -10.16 -4.02
CA GLN A 45 -14.73 -9.56 -4.67
C GLN A 45 -14.53 -8.13 -4.15
N MET A 46 -13.32 -7.83 -3.66
CA MET A 46 -12.97 -6.51 -3.16
C MET A 46 -12.02 -5.77 -4.08
N GLU A 47 -11.12 -6.50 -4.72
CA GLU A 47 -10.08 -5.90 -5.54
C GLU A 47 -9.60 -6.92 -6.56
N VAL A 48 -9.28 -6.45 -7.75
CA VAL A 48 -8.60 -7.21 -8.79
C VAL A 48 -7.44 -6.36 -9.26
N LEU A 49 -6.27 -6.96 -9.40
CA LEU A 49 -5.05 -6.27 -9.83
C LEU A 49 -4.37 -7.10 -10.90
N ALA A 50 -4.34 -6.56 -12.12
CA ALA A 50 -3.59 -7.16 -13.22
C ALA A 50 -2.08 -6.90 -13.06
N ALA A 51 -1.28 -7.86 -13.48
CA ALA A 51 0.17 -7.75 -13.54
C ALA A 51 0.72 -8.50 -14.77
N ALA A 52 2.03 -8.70 -14.87
CA ALA A 52 2.65 -9.17 -16.11
C ALA A 52 2.19 -10.58 -16.52
N ARG A 53 2.08 -11.50 -15.56
CA ARG A 53 1.68 -12.92 -15.74
C ARG A 53 0.66 -13.38 -14.70
N THR A 54 0.22 -12.46 -13.85
CA THR A 54 -0.64 -12.79 -12.72
C THR A 54 -1.80 -11.83 -12.63
N LEU A 55 -2.93 -12.33 -12.15
CA LEU A 55 -4.06 -11.54 -11.70
C LEU A 55 -4.23 -11.80 -10.20
N MET A 56 -4.13 -10.77 -9.37
CA MET A 56 -4.45 -10.89 -7.96
C MET A 56 -5.92 -10.61 -7.75
N VAL A 57 -6.61 -11.47 -7.00
CA VAL A 57 -7.98 -11.23 -6.54
C VAL A 57 -7.97 -11.20 -5.03
N ARG A 58 -8.53 -10.14 -4.44
CA ARG A 58 -8.76 -10.01 -3.01
C ARG A 58 -10.23 -10.10 -2.69
N ALA A 59 -10.55 -10.84 -1.65
CA ALA A 59 -11.90 -11.11 -1.18
C ALA A 59 -12.17 -10.43 0.16
N ALA A 60 -13.46 -10.26 0.49
CA ALA A 60 -13.89 -9.68 1.77
C ALA A 60 -13.58 -10.61 2.96
N THR A 61 -13.66 -11.92 2.76
CA THR A 61 -13.43 -12.94 3.79
C THR A 61 -12.65 -14.13 3.24
N GLU A 62 -12.11 -14.97 4.13
CA GLU A 62 -11.44 -16.22 3.74
C GLU A 62 -12.39 -17.16 2.97
N ARG A 63 -13.65 -17.23 3.40
CA ARG A 63 -14.67 -18.03 2.72
C ARG A 63 -14.97 -17.52 1.31
N ASP A 64 -15.01 -16.20 1.15
CA ASP A 64 -15.18 -15.60 -0.18
C ASP A 64 -13.95 -15.87 -1.05
N ALA A 65 -12.73 -15.81 -0.51
CA ALA A 65 -11.51 -16.12 -1.27
C ALA A 65 -11.53 -17.54 -1.83
N ALA A 66 -11.89 -18.54 -1.01
CA ALA A 66 -12.01 -19.92 -1.47
C ALA A 66 -13.08 -20.09 -2.57
N ARG A 67 -14.26 -19.49 -2.40
CA ARG A 67 -15.33 -19.53 -3.41
C ARG A 67 -14.91 -18.84 -4.71
N LEU A 68 -14.30 -17.66 -4.62
CA LEU A 68 -13.84 -16.88 -5.77
C LEU A 68 -12.75 -17.62 -6.54
N ALA A 69 -11.81 -18.28 -5.86
CA ALA A 69 -10.78 -19.09 -6.51
C ALA A 69 -11.39 -20.20 -7.37
N GLU A 70 -12.40 -20.91 -6.86
CA GLU A 70 -13.13 -21.94 -7.62
C GLU A 70 -13.88 -21.35 -8.82
N GLN A 71 -14.56 -20.21 -8.64
CA GLN A 71 -15.29 -19.54 -9.72
C GLN A 71 -14.36 -19.02 -10.82
N VAL A 72 -13.25 -18.38 -10.42
CA VAL A 72 -12.26 -17.81 -11.34
C VAL A 72 -11.53 -18.90 -12.12
N ALA A 73 -11.25 -20.06 -11.50
CA ALA A 73 -10.66 -21.21 -12.20
C ALA A 73 -11.54 -21.73 -13.35
N ALA A 74 -12.86 -21.52 -13.27
CA ALA A 74 -13.83 -21.93 -14.28
C ALA A 74 -14.08 -20.86 -15.37
N LEU A 75 -13.50 -19.67 -15.25
CA LEU A 75 -13.64 -18.61 -16.24
C LEU A 75 -12.62 -18.78 -17.36
N HIS A 76 -13.11 -18.74 -18.60
CA HIS A 76 -12.28 -18.74 -19.81
C HIS A 76 -12.72 -17.60 -20.74
N PRO A 77 -12.46 -16.33 -20.36
CA PRO A 77 -12.87 -15.19 -21.15
C PRO A 77 -12.10 -15.15 -22.47
N GLU A 78 -12.80 -14.82 -23.55
CA GLU A 78 -12.17 -14.67 -24.85
C GLU A 78 -11.20 -13.49 -24.85
N THR A 79 -10.05 -13.67 -25.50
CA THR A 79 -9.10 -12.57 -25.69
C THR A 79 -9.64 -11.61 -26.74
N HIS A 80 -9.99 -10.40 -26.31
CA HIS A 80 -10.52 -9.36 -27.19
C HIS A 80 -9.40 -8.53 -27.82
N ASP A 81 -9.68 -7.92 -28.97
CA ASP A 81 -8.74 -7.02 -29.63
C ASP A 81 -8.52 -5.75 -28.78
N ARG A 82 -7.24 -5.45 -28.50
CA ARG A 82 -6.78 -4.34 -27.65
C ARG A 82 -7.01 -2.95 -28.26
N GLN A 83 -7.75 -2.87 -29.37
CA GLN A 83 -8.03 -1.63 -30.09
C GLN A 83 -9.24 -0.85 -29.55
N GLN A 84 -9.96 -1.40 -28.58
CA GLN A 84 -11.14 -0.75 -27.98
C GLN A 84 -10.74 -0.03 -26.70
N GLY A 85 -10.99 1.29 -26.64
CA GLY A 85 -10.65 2.14 -25.50
C GLY A 85 -10.39 3.60 -25.90
N PRO A 86 -10.48 4.55 -24.94
CA PRO A 86 -10.17 5.96 -25.20
C PRO A 86 -8.72 6.10 -25.67
N LEU A 87 -8.49 7.02 -26.60
CA LEU A 87 -7.16 7.31 -27.12
C LEU A 87 -6.65 8.62 -26.54
N ILE A 88 -5.48 8.57 -25.89
CA ILE A 88 -4.80 9.71 -25.30
C ILE A 88 -3.49 9.96 -26.05
N GLU A 89 -3.23 11.23 -26.37
CA GLU A 89 -1.96 11.66 -26.93
C GLU A 89 -1.06 12.19 -25.81
N ILE A 90 0.20 11.72 -25.77
CA ILE A 90 1.21 12.19 -24.82
C ILE A 90 2.36 12.81 -25.59
N GLU A 91 2.53 14.11 -25.39
CA GLU A 91 3.66 14.85 -25.94
C GLU A 91 4.94 14.52 -25.17
N VAL A 92 6.00 14.18 -25.91
CA VAL A 92 7.29 13.78 -25.35
C VAL A 92 8.41 14.59 -25.99
N CYS A 93 9.21 15.24 -25.15
CA CYS A 93 10.52 15.73 -25.55
C CYS A 93 11.50 14.56 -25.42
N TYR A 94 12.07 14.10 -26.55
CA TYR A 94 12.97 12.96 -26.60
C TYR A 94 14.41 13.38 -26.32
N ASP A 95 14.68 13.80 -25.09
CA ASP A 95 15.98 14.22 -24.57
C ASP A 95 16.47 13.31 -23.41
N GLY A 96 15.90 12.10 -23.31
CA GLY A 96 16.18 11.20 -22.22
C GLY A 96 17.64 10.73 -22.16
N PRO A 97 18.22 10.58 -20.96
CA PRO A 97 19.65 10.31 -20.78
C PRO A 97 20.10 8.94 -21.30
N ASP A 98 19.19 7.99 -21.53
CA ASP A 98 19.53 6.66 -22.05
C ASP A 98 19.27 6.54 -23.56
N LEU A 99 18.71 7.56 -24.23
CA LEU A 99 18.25 7.43 -25.61
C LEU A 99 19.36 7.03 -26.59
N ASP A 100 20.50 7.71 -26.57
CA ASP A 100 21.62 7.43 -27.48
C ASP A 100 22.31 6.09 -27.16
N ARG A 101 22.40 5.75 -25.88
CA ARG A 101 22.94 4.46 -25.43
C ARG A 101 22.00 3.31 -25.84
N LEU A 102 20.69 3.50 -25.72
CA LEU A 102 19.69 2.53 -26.12
C LEU A 102 19.72 2.31 -27.63
N ALA A 103 19.82 3.39 -28.41
CA ALA A 103 19.98 3.31 -29.85
C ALA A 103 21.19 2.44 -30.23
N THR A 104 22.34 2.68 -29.58
CA THR A 104 23.55 1.87 -29.78
C THR A 104 23.33 0.39 -29.41
N LEU A 105 22.66 0.13 -28.28
CA LEU A 105 22.39 -1.23 -27.79
C LEU A 105 21.49 -2.03 -28.73
N LEU A 106 20.53 -1.36 -29.39
CA LEU A 106 19.61 -1.96 -30.36
C LEU A 106 20.19 -1.99 -31.79
N GLY A 107 21.36 -1.38 -32.03
CA GLY A 107 21.93 -1.21 -33.36
C GLY A 107 21.12 -0.24 -34.24
N TRP A 108 20.42 0.71 -33.64
CA TRP A 108 19.53 1.67 -34.29
C TRP A 108 20.11 3.10 -34.25
N SER A 109 19.58 3.99 -35.09
CA SER A 109 19.77 5.42 -34.92
C SER A 109 18.84 5.97 -33.83
N ARG A 110 19.15 7.16 -33.30
CA ARG A 110 18.27 7.90 -32.38
C ARG A 110 16.87 8.06 -32.98
N ASP A 111 16.79 8.50 -34.23
CA ASP A 111 15.53 8.72 -34.94
C ASP A 111 14.73 7.43 -35.15
N ALA A 112 15.41 6.29 -35.33
CA ALA A 112 14.75 4.99 -35.44
C ALA A 112 14.11 4.58 -34.10
N VAL A 113 14.76 4.82 -32.96
CA VAL A 113 14.15 4.58 -31.62
C VAL A 113 12.94 5.48 -31.41
N ILE A 114 13.05 6.77 -31.75
CA ILE A 114 11.94 7.72 -31.63
C ILE A 114 10.77 7.29 -32.53
N THR A 115 11.05 6.98 -33.80
CA THR A 115 10.06 6.52 -34.79
C THR A 115 9.37 5.23 -34.34
N ALA A 116 10.11 4.28 -33.76
CA ALA A 116 9.53 3.06 -33.21
C ALA A 116 8.59 3.36 -32.05
N HIS A 117 8.94 4.30 -31.16
CA HIS A 117 8.09 4.66 -30.02
C HIS A 117 6.83 5.44 -30.43
N THR A 118 6.95 6.41 -31.33
CA THR A 118 5.82 7.26 -31.77
C THR A 118 4.95 6.62 -32.85
N GLY A 119 5.52 5.71 -33.65
CA GLY A 119 4.89 5.11 -34.83
C GLY A 119 3.90 3.99 -34.54
N GLN A 120 3.58 3.74 -33.27
CA GLN A 120 2.67 2.68 -32.85
C GLN A 120 1.72 3.12 -31.75
N LEU A 121 0.59 2.43 -31.67
CA LEU A 121 -0.32 2.55 -30.54
C LEU A 121 0.16 1.65 -29.41
N TRP A 122 0.15 2.22 -28.22
CA TRP A 122 0.39 1.52 -26.97
C TRP A 122 -0.95 1.31 -26.27
N THR A 123 -1.13 0.17 -25.62
CA THR A 123 -2.30 -0.12 -24.79
C THR A 123 -1.84 -0.23 -23.36
N ALA A 124 -2.48 0.52 -22.47
CA ALA A 124 -2.30 0.40 -21.04
C ALA A 124 -2.72 -1.01 -20.60
N ALA A 125 -1.75 -1.87 -20.30
CA ALA A 125 -2.01 -3.24 -19.88
C ALA A 125 -2.52 -3.23 -18.44
N PHE A 126 -1.69 -2.77 -17.50
CA PHE A 126 -2.04 -2.74 -16.09
C PHE A 126 -1.37 -1.56 -15.39
N GLY A 127 -2.02 -1.04 -14.35
CA GLY A 127 -1.42 -0.08 -13.43
C GLY A 127 -0.60 -0.79 -12.37
N GLY A 128 0.18 -0.03 -11.61
CA GLY A 128 0.94 -0.58 -10.48
C GLY A 128 2.23 0.19 -10.24
N PHE A 129 3.08 -0.30 -9.34
CA PHE A 129 4.31 0.35 -8.87
C PHE A 129 4.10 1.67 -8.08
N ALA A 130 3.31 2.61 -8.59
CA ALA A 130 2.88 3.83 -7.93
C ALA A 130 1.56 4.33 -8.55
N PRO A 131 0.77 5.18 -7.85
CA PRO A 131 -0.43 5.77 -8.44
C PRO A 131 -0.17 6.50 -9.75
N GLY A 132 -0.91 6.12 -10.79
CA GLY A 132 -0.78 6.67 -12.15
C GLY A 132 0.42 6.15 -12.95
N PHE A 133 1.19 5.19 -12.44
CA PHE A 133 2.19 4.47 -13.23
C PHE A 133 1.51 3.29 -13.93
N THR A 134 1.57 3.29 -15.26
CA THR A 134 0.84 2.32 -16.08
C THR A 134 1.76 1.70 -17.12
N TYR A 135 1.79 0.37 -17.13
CA TYR A 135 2.61 -0.42 -18.05
C TYR A 135 1.89 -0.50 -19.40
N CYS A 136 2.42 0.18 -20.40
CA CYS A 136 1.83 0.20 -21.73
C CYS A 136 2.57 -0.76 -22.66
N VAL A 137 1.84 -1.60 -23.40
CA VAL A 137 2.39 -2.54 -24.38
C VAL A 137 1.97 -2.16 -25.78
N ALA A 138 2.85 -2.36 -26.76
CA ALA A 138 2.50 -2.16 -28.16
C ALA A 138 2.18 -3.48 -28.86
N HIS A 139 1.67 -3.39 -30.08
CA HIS A 139 1.46 -4.57 -30.93
C HIS A 139 2.76 -5.09 -31.55
N ARG A 140 3.74 -4.21 -31.81
CA ARG A 140 5.09 -4.65 -32.20
C ARG A 140 5.90 -4.93 -30.93
N ASP A 141 6.52 -6.09 -30.91
CA ASP A 141 7.42 -6.44 -29.83
C ASP A 141 8.67 -5.56 -29.88
N LEU A 142 8.87 -4.82 -28.79
CA LEU A 142 10.15 -4.23 -28.41
C LEU A 142 10.65 -5.09 -27.25
N ASP A 143 11.93 -5.45 -27.25
CA ASP A 143 12.55 -6.07 -26.07
C ASP A 143 13.72 -5.20 -25.62
N VAL A 144 13.43 -4.29 -24.69
CA VAL A 144 14.40 -3.31 -24.21
C VAL A 144 14.99 -3.77 -22.88
N PRO A 145 16.28 -4.12 -22.81
CA PRO A 145 16.86 -4.56 -21.55
C PRO A 145 16.87 -3.42 -20.52
N ARG A 146 16.53 -3.77 -19.28
CA ARG A 146 16.67 -2.87 -18.12
C ARG A 146 18.14 -2.53 -17.89
N ARG A 147 18.38 -1.43 -17.18
CA ARG A 147 19.71 -1.12 -16.64
C ARG A 147 20.11 -2.19 -15.62
N ARG A 148 21.37 -2.62 -15.68
CA ARG A 148 21.96 -3.54 -14.70
C ARG A 148 21.92 -3.01 -13.27
N THR A 149 22.05 -1.69 -13.12
CA THR A 149 21.94 -1.01 -11.82
C THR A 149 20.82 0.02 -11.92
N PRO A 150 19.75 -0.12 -11.11
CA PRO A 150 18.68 0.86 -11.05
C PRO A 150 19.20 2.24 -10.60
N ARG A 151 18.55 3.30 -11.08
CA ARG A 151 18.72 4.65 -10.50
C ARG A 151 18.07 4.69 -9.14
N THR A 152 18.68 5.41 -8.21
CA THR A 152 18.09 5.74 -6.90
C THR A 152 16.96 6.76 -7.03
N ALA A 153 16.99 7.59 -8.08
CA ALA A 153 15.92 8.54 -8.40
C ALA A 153 15.77 8.70 -9.92
N VAL A 154 14.56 8.51 -10.42
CA VAL A 154 14.06 8.83 -11.76
C VAL A 154 13.10 10.00 -11.60
N PRO A 155 13.29 11.13 -12.31
CA PRO A 155 12.40 12.29 -12.19
C PRO A 155 10.96 11.99 -12.62
N ALA A 156 9.99 12.68 -12.01
CA ALA A 156 8.61 12.72 -12.48
C ALA A 156 8.54 13.20 -13.94
N GLY A 157 7.61 12.62 -14.71
CA GLY A 157 7.44 12.89 -16.14
C GLY A 157 8.44 12.16 -17.04
N SER A 158 9.40 11.40 -16.50
CA SER A 158 10.32 10.60 -17.34
C SER A 158 9.57 9.52 -18.11
N VAL A 159 9.84 9.39 -19.40
CA VAL A 159 9.32 8.32 -20.26
C VAL A 159 10.38 7.23 -20.38
N GLY A 160 10.02 6.00 -20.05
CA GLY A 160 10.95 4.87 -19.99
C GLY A 160 10.51 3.67 -20.82
N LEU A 161 11.50 2.86 -21.24
CA LEU A 161 11.32 1.55 -21.86
C LEU A 161 11.99 0.44 -21.05
N ALA A 162 11.31 -0.72 -20.92
CA ALA A 162 11.85 -1.95 -20.37
C ALA A 162 11.03 -3.18 -20.79
N GLY A 163 11.69 -4.23 -21.28
CA GLY A 163 11.06 -5.36 -21.95
C GLY A 163 10.16 -4.88 -23.09
N ALA A 164 8.93 -5.38 -23.11
CA ALA A 164 7.86 -4.97 -24.02
C ALA A 164 7.09 -3.71 -23.59
N PHE A 165 7.51 -3.05 -22.51
CA PHE A 165 6.73 -1.98 -21.90
C PHE A 165 7.32 -0.58 -22.15
N SER A 166 6.41 0.36 -22.35
CA SER A 166 6.63 1.80 -22.17
C SER A 166 5.80 2.29 -20.99
N ALA A 167 6.32 3.26 -20.25
CA ALA A 167 5.61 3.88 -19.14
C ALA A 167 6.13 5.29 -18.88
N VAL A 168 5.31 6.09 -18.21
CA VAL A 168 5.71 7.41 -17.69
C VAL A 168 5.76 7.36 -16.18
N TYR A 169 6.85 7.83 -15.60
CA TYR A 169 7.01 7.95 -14.15
C TYR A 169 6.14 9.11 -13.63
N PRO A 170 5.07 8.86 -12.85
CA PRO A 170 4.16 9.92 -12.39
C PRO A 170 4.79 10.80 -11.30
N ARG A 171 5.84 10.31 -10.65
CA ARG A 171 6.55 10.96 -9.55
C ARG A 171 7.99 10.49 -9.47
N THR A 172 8.80 11.18 -8.68
CA THR A 172 10.19 10.79 -8.46
C THR A 172 10.28 9.48 -7.68
N SER A 173 10.92 8.47 -8.24
CA SER A 173 11.08 7.14 -7.62
C SER A 173 12.35 6.44 -8.10
N PRO A 174 12.89 5.44 -7.38
CA PRO A 174 13.93 4.57 -7.93
C PRO A 174 13.44 3.85 -9.20
N GLY A 175 14.34 3.47 -10.11
CA GLY A 175 13.92 2.79 -11.35
C GLY A 175 15.08 2.35 -12.25
N GLY A 176 14.93 1.18 -12.87
CA GLY A 176 15.92 0.59 -13.78
C GLY A 176 15.59 0.69 -15.27
N TRP A 177 14.56 1.44 -15.65
CA TRP A 177 14.13 1.54 -17.05
C TRP A 177 15.07 2.46 -17.85
N GLN A 178 15.12 2.25 -19.17
CA GLN A 178 15.88 3.11 -20.09
C GLN A 178 15.06 4.36 -20.37
N LEU A 179 15.53 5.53 -19.93
CA LEU A 179 14.83 6.80 -20.05
C LEU A 179 15.09 7.43 -21.42
N ILE A 180 14.04 7.55 -22.23
CA ILE A 180 14.13 7.99 -23.64
C ILE A 180 13.65 9.44 -23.84
N GLY A 181 12.95 10.00 -22.87
CA GLY A 181 12.44 11.37 -22.93
C GLY A 181 11.69 11.77 -21.67
N ARG A 182 10.96 12.86 -21.77
CA ARG A 182 10.10 13.40 -20.70
C ARG A 182 8.82 13.99 -21.26
N THR A 183 7.80 14.07 -20.42
CA THR A 183 6.52 14.71 -20.72
C THR A 183 6.12 15.68 -19.60
N ALA A 184 5.30 16.68 -19.94
CA ALA A 184 4.66 17.58 -18.99
C ALA A 184 3.25 17.09 -18.58
N ALA A 185 2.76 16.00 -19.16
CA ALA A 185 1.48 15.42 -18.78
C ALA A 185 1.47 15.08 -17.27
N ALA A 186 0.41 15.49 -16.58
CA ALA A 186 0.17 15.07 -15.20
C ALA A 186 -0.55 13.71 -15.22
N LEU A 187 0.22 12.64 -14.99
CA LEU A 187 -0.23 11.25 -15.04
C LEU A 187 -1.16 10.89 -13.88
N TRP A 188 -1.01 11.60 -12.77
CA TRP A 188 -1.80 11.45 -11.57
C TRP A 188 -2.31 12.81 -11.09
N ASP A 189 -3.63 12.90 -10.85
CA ASP A 189 -4.28 14.09 -10.32
C ASP A 189 -5.54 13.68 -9.55
N ALA A 190 -5.47 13.72 -8.22
CA ALA A 190 -6.56 13.29 -7.36
C ALA A 190 -7.82 14.19 -7.44
N GLY A 191 -7.74 15.36 -8.09
CA GLY A 191 -8.87 16.25 -8.32
C GLY A 191 -9.68 15.94 -9.59
N ARG A 192 -9.24 14.99 -10.43
CA ARG A 192 -9.97 14.58 -11.64
C ARG A 192 -11.00 13.51 -11.35
N ASP A 193 -12.04 13.44 -12.20
CA ASP A 193 -13.00 12.34 -12.21
C ASP A 193 -12.31 10.99 -12.41
N SER A 194 -11.26 10.95 -13.25
CA SER A 194 -10.35 9.82 -13.38
C SER A 194 -8.94 10.27 -12.95
N PRO A 195 -8.49 9.88 -11.74
CA PRO A 195 -7.23 10.37 -11.20
C PRO A 195 -5.98 9.94 -11.99
N ALA A 196 -6.01 8.72 -12.54
CA ALA A 196 -4.98 8.25 -13.45
C ALA A 196 -5.31 8.72 -14.87
N LEU A 197 -4.41 9.50 -15.49
CA LEU A 197 -4.58 9.90 -16.90
C LEU A 197 -4.62 8.67 -17.81
N ILE A 198 -3.81 7.66 -17.51
CA ILE A 198 -3.73 6.41 -18.27
C ILE A 198 -4.20 5.28 -17.36
N ALA A 199 -5.47 4.90 -17.46
CA ALA A 199 -6.02 3.73 -16.79
C ALA A 199 -5.82 2.46 -17.65
N PRO A 200 -5.81 1.25 -17.05
CA PRO A 200 -5.85 -0.01 -17.81
C PRO A 200 -6.92 0.00 -18.91
N GLY A 201 -6.58 -0.48 -20.10
CA GLY A 201 -7.43 -0.43 -21.31
C GLY A 201 -7.34 0.87 -22.13
N THR A 202 -6.74 1.94 -21.60
CA THR A 202 -6.50 3.19 -22.37
C THR A 202 -5.50 2.96 -23.50
N ARG A 203 -5.75 3.52 -24.68
CA ARG A 203 -4.78 3.56 -25.78
C ARG A 203 -3.96 4.86 -25.70
N VAL A 204 -2.66 4.74 -25.90
CA VAL A 204 -1.71 5.85 -25.81
C VAL A 204 -0.98 6.00 -27.14
N ARG A 205 -0.96 7.22 -27.66
CA ARG A 205 -0.10 7.62 -28.78
C ARG A 205 0.91 8.62 -28.27
N TYR A 206 2.19 8.29 -28.39
CA TYR A 206 3.25 9.25 -28.09
C TYR A 206 3.53 10.13 -29.30
N ARG A 207 3.70 11.43 -29.07
CA ARG A 207 4.04 12.41 -30.10
C ARG A 207 5.32 13.14 -29.72
N ALA A 208 6.30 13.13 -30.63
CA ALA A 208 7.53 13.88 -30.43
C ALA A 208 7.27 15.40 -30.55
N VAL A 209 7.73 16.15 -29.55
CA VAL A 209 7.75 17.62 -29.55
C VAL A 209 9.15 18.14 -29.25
N ARG A 210 9.44 19.38 -29.63
CA ARG A 210 10.74 20.02 -29.37
C ARG A 210 10.85 20.48 -27.92
N ASP A 211 9.82 21.14 -27.44
CA ASP A 211 9.75 21.71 -26.09
C ASP A 211 8.40 21.37 -25.43
N LEU A 212 8.40 21.36 -24.10
CA LEU A 212 7.21 21.12 -23.28
C LEU A 212 6.80 22.42 -22.58
N VAL A 213 5.50 22.74 -22.61
CA VAL A 213 4.93 23.86 -21.86
C VAL A 213 4.35 23.32 -20.56
N GLN A 214 4.87 23.78 -19.42
CA GLN A 214 4.28 23.48 -18.11
C GLN A 214 3.42 24.66 -17.65
N THR A 215 2.17 24.38 -17.33
CA THR A 215 1.26 25.36 -16.70
C THR A 215 1.18 25.01 -15.21
N THR A 216 1.65 25.90 -14.34
CA THR A 216 1.57 25.69 -12.89
C THR A 216 0.30 26.34 -12.35
N THR A 217 -0.67 25.54 -11.95
CA THR A 217 -1.86 26.04 -11.24
C THR A 217 -1.51 26.17 -9.76
N LEU A 218 -1.42 27.40 -9.27
CA LEU A 218 -1.29 27.70 -7.84
C LEU A 218 -2.68 27.73 -7.21
N THR A 219 -3.10 26.62 -6.60
CA THR A 219 -4.36 26.59 -5.84
C THR A 219 -4.05 26.91 -4.38
N ARG A 220 -4.36 28.14 -3.96
CA ARG A 220 -4.37 28.52 -2.55
C ARG A 220 -5.78 28.29 -2.01
N LEU A 221 -5.95 27.26 -1.18
CA LEU A 221 -7.17 27.08 -0.41
C LEU A 221 -6.98 27.79 0.94
N ASP A 222 -7.35 29.06 0.98
CA ASP A 222 -7.54 29.76 2.26
C ASP A 222 -8.88 29.29 2.84
N HIS A 223 -8.83 28.35 3.78
CA HIS A 223 -9.99 28.04 4.60
C HIS A 223 -9.99 28.90 5.86
N PRO A 224 -11.13 29.49 6.25
CA PRO A 224 -11.24 30.20 7.52
C PRO A 224 -10.89 29.26 8.68
N ASP A 225 -10.19 29.77 9.69
CA ASP A 225 -9.79 28.97 10.86
C ASP A 225 -11.07 28.41 11.52
N PRO A 226 -11.20 27.09 11.67
CA PRO A 226 -12.41 26.49 12.21
C PRO A 226 -12.65 26.93 13.66
N ALA A 227 -13.91 27.20 14.02
CA ALA A 227 -14.28 27.71 15.35
C ALA A 227 -13.98 26.72 16.52
N ARG A 228 -13.73 25.44 16.22
CA ARG A 228 -13.42 24.40 17.19
C ARG A 228 -12.47 23.34 16.60
N GLY A 229 -11.62 22.75 17.42
CA GLY A 229 -10.70 21.72 16.97
C GLY A 229 -9.57 21.37 17.92
N LEU A 230 -8.52 20.76 17.36
CA LEU A 230 -7.27 20.45 18.05
C LEU A 230 -6.11 21.16 17.36
N ARG A 231 -5.48 22.12 18.05
CA ARG A 231 -4.28 22.79 17.54
C ARG A 231 -3.04 21.98 17.88
N ILE A 232 -2.26 21.61 16.86
CA ILE A 232 -1.02 20.84 17.02
C ILE A 232 0.07 21.78 17.54
N LEU A 233 0.61 21.52 18.72
CA LEU A 233 1.73 22.26 19.28
C LEU A 233 3.07 21.59 18.95
N THR A 234 3.13 20.27 19.11
CA THR A 234 4.27 19.43 18.70
C THR A 234 3.76 18.12 18.15
N THR A 235 4.44 17.55 17.16
CA THR A 235 4.01 16.33 16.44
C THR A 235 4.67 15.06 16.97
N GLY A 236 5.71 15.18 17.79
CA GLY A 236 6.66 14.09 18.00
C GLY A 236 7.42 13.73 16.70
N PRO A 237 8.01 12.53 16.62
CA PRO A 237 8.71 12.06 15.42
C PRO A 237 7.87 12.09 14.14
N GLN A 238 6.60 11.67 14.22
CA GLN A 238 5.67 11.72 13.11
C GLN A 238 4.22 11.59 13.63
N SER A 239 3.33 12.45 13.12
CA SER A 239 1.89 12.32 13.31
C SER A 239 1.16 12.46 11.98
N LEU A 240 0.23 11.54 11.72
CA LEU A 240 -0.50 11.42 10.47
C LEU A 240 -2.01 11.43 10.75
N ILE A 241 -2.80 11.96 9.82
CA ILE A 241 -4.22 11.64 9.78
C ILE A 241 -4.38 10.25 9.16
N THR A 242 -5.16 9.40 9.81
CA THR A 242 -5.44 8.05 9.34
C THR A 242 -6.89 7.65 9.61
N ASP A 243 -7.39 6.69 8.85
CA ASP A 243 -8.65 5.99 9.09
C ASP A 243 -8.44 4.48 8.85
N LEU A 244 -9.45 3.74 8.40
CA LEU A 244 -9.30 2.30 8.11
C LEU A 244 -8.74 2.00 6.72
N GLY A 245 -8.52 3.00 5.87
CA GLY A 245 -7.91 2.86 4.54
C GLY A 245 -8.90 2.98 3.38
N ARG A 246 -8.36 2.79 2.17
CA ARG A 246 -9.01 2.92 0.84
C ARG A 246 -8.92 1.63 0.01
N PRO A 247 -9.63 0.55 0.39
CA PRO A 247 -9.56 -0.70 -0.39
C PRO A 247 -10.19 -0.52 -1.78
N GLY A 248 -9.75 -1.32 -2.77
CA GLY A 248 -10.40 -1.41 -4.08
C GLY A 248 -9.82 -0.50 -5.16
N HIS A 249 -8.60 0.00 -4.98
CA HIS A 249 -7.94 0.93 -5.90
C HIS A 249 -6.52 0.48 -6.31
N ALA A 250 -6.13 -0.76 -6.01
CA ALA A 250 -4.80 -1.26 -6.34
C ALA A 250 -4.51 -1.26 -7.84
N ASP A 251 -5.53 -1.49 -8.69
CA ASP A 251 -5.37 -1.56 -10.14
C ASP A 251 -4.90 -0.24 -10.79
N VAL A 252 -5.09 0.89 -10.09
CA VAL A 252 -4.56 2.21 -10.47
C VAL A 252 -3.32 2.63 -9.68
N GLY A 253 -2.72 1.69 -8.94
CA GLY A 253 -1.48 1.90 -8.18
C GLY A 253 -1.69 2.41 -6.75
N VAL A 254 -2.92 2.50 -6.26
CA VAL A 254 -3.24 3.06 -4.93
C VAL A 254 -3.30 1.97 -3.88
N ALA A 255 -2.43 2.06 -2.87
CA ALA A 255 -2.44 1.16 -1.73
C ALA A 255 -3.60 1.48 -0.77
N GLU A 256 -4.08 0.46 -0.05
CA GLU A 256 -5.16 0.61 0.92
C GLU A 256 -4.80 1.55 2.07
N SER A 257 -3.53 1.58 2.52
CA SER A 257 -3.09 2.42 3.65
C SER A 257 -3.98 2.24 4.91
N GLY A 258 -4.25 3.33 5.62
CA GLY A 258 -4.99 3.35 6.88
C GLY A 258 -4.12 3.13 8.10
N ALA A 259 -4.75 3.00 9.27
CA ALA A 259 -4.05 2.81 10.53
C ALA A 259 -3.17 1.55 10.49
N MET A 260 -1.93 1.67 10.99
CA MET A 260 -1.02 0.53 11.10
C MET A 260 -1.56 -0.53 12.07
N ASP A 261 -2.13 -0.08 13.18
CA ASP A 261 -2.87 -0.85 14.18
C ASP A 261 -4.34 -0.43 14.12
N ARG A 262 -5.12 -1.19 13.34
CA ARG A 262 -6.53 -0.86 13.07
C ARG A 262 -7.39 -1.10 14.30
N GLY A 263 -7.06 -2.08 15.12
CA GLY A 263 -7.73 -2.33 16.40
C GLY A 263 -7.69 -1.12 17.32
N ALA A 264 -6.51 -0.51 17.50
CA ALA A 264 -6.35 0.68 18.32
C ALA A 264 -7.10 1.89 17.75
N ALA A 265 -7.04 2.12 16.43
CA ALA A 265 -7.78 3.23 15.79
C ALA A 265 -9.30 3.10 15.98
N ARG A 266 -9.87 1.90 15.76
CA ARG A 266 -11.29 1.63 16.02
C ARG A 266 -11.66 1.89 17.47
N LEU A 267 -10.82 1.42 18.39
CA LEU A 267 -11.04 1.59 19.83
C LEU A 267 -11.06 3.08 20.23
N ALA A 268 -10.14 3.89 19.71
CA ALA A 268 -10.10 5.32 19.99
C ALA A 268 -11.41 6.00 19.61
N ASN A 269 -11.92 5.71 18.40
CA ASN A 269 -13.22 6.21 17.94
C ASN A 269 -14.38 5.73 18.83
N SER A 270 -14.44 4.44 19.15
CA SER A 270 -15.49 3.87 20.01
C SER A 270 -15.57 4.55 21.38
N LEU A 271 -14.42 4.86 21.99
CA LEU A 271 -14.35 5.49 23.31
C LEU A 271 -14.90 6.91 23.34
N VAL A 272 -14.86 7.63 22.23
CA VAL A 272 -15.46 8.99 22.12
C VAL A 272 -16.86 8.98 21.52
N GLY A 273 -17.42 7.80 21.22
CA GLY A 273 -18.76 7.62 20.64
C GLY A 273 -18.86 7.89 19.14
N ASN A 274 -17.73 7.79 18.42
CA ASN A 274 -17.67 7.93 16.96
C ASN A 274 -18.01 6.60 16.26
N SER A 275 -18.34 6.67 14.97
CA SER A 275 -18.17 5.51 14.08
C SER A 275 -16.70 5.10 14.06
N VAL A 276 -16.44 3.80 14.11
CA VAL A 276 -15.08 3.24 14.23
C VAL A 276 -14.16 3.58 13.07
N ALA A 277 -14.73 3.98 11.93
CA ALA A 277 -14.01 4.29 10.70
C ALA A 277 -13.68 5.78 10.53
N LEU A 278 -14.06 6.66 11.48
CA LEU A 278 -13.77 8.09 11.34
C LEU A 278 -12.26 8.37 11.43
N PRO A 279 -11.78 9.46 10.80
CA PRO A 279 -10.37 9.84 10.85
C PRO A 279 -9.88 10.13 12.29
N VAL A 280 -8.68 9.64 12.59
CA VAL A 280 -7.95 9.81 13.86
C VAL A 280 -6.51 10.27 13.58
N VAL A 281 -5.80 10.75 14.60
CA VAL A 281 -4.36 10.99 14.51
C VAL A 281 -3.60 9.72 14.90
N GLU A 282 -2.77 9.17 14.03
CA GLU A 282 -1.73 8.19 14.38
C GLU A 282 -0.45 8.94 14.77
N ASN A 283 0.10 8.66 15.95
CA ASN A 283 1.36 9.24 16.44
C ASN A 283 2.41 8.14 16.67
N LEU A 284 3.58 8.33 16.07
CA LEU A 284 4.74 7.45 16.17
C LEU A 284 5.67 7.92 17.27
N GLY A 285 5.89 7.10 18.31
CA GLY A 285 6.93 7.33 19.31
C GLY A 285 6.62 8.40 20.37
N GLY A 286 5.36 8.86 20.49
CA GLY A 286 4.97 9.84 21.49
C GLY A 286 5.31 11.29 21.10
N GLY A 287 5.33 12.19 22.09
CA GLY A 287 5.73 13.59 21.92
C GLY A 287 4.68 14.51 21.26
N LEU A 288 3.50 13.97 20.95
CA LEU A 288 2.37 14.74 20.45
C LEU A 288 1.81 15.64 21.55
N ARG A 289 1.67 16.93 21.27
CA ARG A 289 0.98 17.90 22.13
C ARG A 289 -0.11 18.60 21.33
N VAL A 290 -1.32 18.55 21.84
CA VAL A 290 -2.49 19.18 21.22
C VAL A 290 -3.19 20.10 22.20
N GLN A 291 -3.55 21.29 21.74
CA GLN A 291 -4.36 22.25 22.48
C GLN A 291 -5.80 22.18 22.00
N ALA A 292 -6.75 22.10 22.93
CA ALA A 292 -8.17 22.19 22.61
C ALA A 292 -8.55 23.62 22.19
N VAL A 293 -9.28 23.74 21.08
CA VAL A 293 -9.97 24.95 20.65
C VAL A 293 -11.47 24.67 20.77
N GLY A 294 -12.13 25.28 21.74
CA GLY A 294 -13.40 24.83 22.30
C GLY A 294 -13.28 23.53 23.09
N ASP A 295 -14.26 23.25 23.96
CA ASP A 295 -14.34 22.01 24.72
C ASP A 295 -14.34 20.77 23.78
N GLN A 296 -13.44 19.83 24.05
CA GLN A 296 -13.32 18.57 23.31
C GLN A 296 -13.45 17.35 24.22
N MET A 297 -13.89 16.24 23.62
CA MET A 297 -13.79 14.91 24.21
C MET A 297 -12.88 14.07 23.31
N VAL A 298 -11.81 13.53 23.87
CA VAL A 298 -10.79 12.78 23.15
C VAL A 298 -10.54 11.43 23.80
N ALA A 299 -9.90 10.51 23.07
CA ALA A 299 -9.37 9.27 23.63
C ALA A 299 -8.03 8.94 22.99
N VAL A 300 -7.11 8.37 23.78
CA VAL A 300 -5.81 7.89 23.31
C VAL A 300 -5.73 6.38 23.51
N THR A 301 -5.38 5.63 22.46
CA THR A 301 -5.24 4.16 22.49
C THR A 301 -3.95 3.73 21.78
N GLY A 302 -3.69 2.42 21.71
CA GLY A 302 -2.51 1.87 21.05
C GLY A 302 -1.36 1.70 22.04
N ALA A 303 -0.21 2.30 21.75
CA ALA A 303 0.93 2.28 22.65
C ALA A 303 0.58 2.89 24.01
N ARG A 304 1.16 2.32 25.07
CA ARG A 304 0.97 2.80 26.44
C ARG A 304 1.84 4.03 26.63
N VAL A 305 1.22 5.21 26.64
CA VAL A 305 1.89 6.50 26.82
C VAL A 305 1.41 7.18 28.10
N PRO A 306 2.30 7.79 28.90
CA PRO A 306 1.88 8.65 30.00
C PRO A 306 1.23 9.90 29.42
N LEU A 307 0.02 10.21 29.90
CA LEU A 307 -0.74 11.38 29.49
C LEU A 307 -0.69 12.46 30.58
N SER A 308 -0.65 13.72 30.15
CA SER A 308 -0.82 14.84 31.07
C SER A 308 -1.61 15.97 30.44
N ILE A 309 -2.40 16.67 31.27
CA ILE A 309 -3.17 17.86 30.89
C ILE A 309 -2.66 19.06 31.70
N SER A 310 -2.35 20.15 31.01
CA SER A 310 -2.03 21.44 31.62
C SER A 310 -2.88 22.56 31.03
N ALA A 311 -3.12 23.63 31.80
CA ALA A 311 -3.70 24.87 31.28
C ALA A 311 -2.68 25.61 30.39
N ASP A 312 -3.12 26.37 29.39
CA ASP A 312 -2.22 27.23 28.62
C ASP A 312 -1.76 28.41 29.49
N ALA A 313 -0.44 28.57 29.63
CA ALA A 313 0.18 29.65 30.40
C ALA A 313 -0.10 31.04 29.82
N ARG A 314 -0.59 31.15 28.57
CA ARG A 314 -0.77 32.44 27.88
C ARG A 314 -2.04 33.21 28.25
N GLN A 315 -2.95 32.68 29.06
CA GLN A 315 -4.18 33.37 29.46
C GLN A 315 -4.18 33.91 30.90
N HIS A 316 -3.09 33.77 31.66
CA HIS A 316 -3.01 34.33 33.01
C HIS A 316 -2.12 35.58 33.07
N THR A 317 -2.65 36.69 32.53
CA THR A 317 -2.17 38.05 32.81
C THR A 317 -3.23 38.85 33.58
N THR A 318 -3.75 38.28 34.66
CA THR A 318 -4.36 39.07 35.73
C THR A 318 -3.90 38.49 37.06
N ALA A 319 -3.10 39.27 37.78
CA ALA A 319 -2.52 38.92 39.05
C ALA A 319 -3.62 38.69 40.10
N ALA A 320 -4.00 37.43 40.32
CA ALA A 320 -4.72 36.99 41.51
C ALA A 320 -4.47 35.49 41.73
N GLN A 321 -3.55 35.19 42.66
CA GLN A 321 -3.48 33.96 43.45
C GLN A 321 -3.59 32.63 42.66
N HIS A 322 -2.52 32.26 41.95
CA HIS A 322 -2.38 30.91 41.39
C HIS A 322 -1.81 29.95 42.42
N THR A 323 -2.69 29.23 43.11
CA THR A 323 -2.37 27.89 43.61
C THR A 323 -1.97 27.03 42.40
N PRO A 324 -0.91 26.20 42.44
CA PRO A 324 -0.52 25.37 41.30
C PRO A 324 -1.72 24.50 40.89
N THR A 325 -2.33 24.77 39.75
CA THR A 325 -3.38 23.89 39.20
C THR A 325 -2.77 22.52 38.99
N ALA A 326 -3.25 21.53 39.75
CA ALA A 326 -2.74 20.17 39.71
C ALA A 326 -2.78 19.63 38.27
N GLN A 327 -1.62 19.19 37.77
CA GLN A 327 -1.50 18.56 36.46
C GLN A 327 -2.31 17.26 36.46
N GLN A 328 -3.39 17.20 35.68
CA GLN A 328 -4.19 15.98 35.57
C GLN A 328 -3.42 14.94 34.75
N ARG A 329 -3.49 13.67 35.19
CA ARG A 329 -2.81 12.54 34.55
C ARG A 329 -3.85 11.47 34.19
N PRO A 330 -4.59 11.65 33.09
CA PRO A 330 -5.58 10.65 32.65
C PRO A 330 -4.90 9.36 32.20
N HIS A 331 -5.67 8.29 32.08
CA HIS A 331 -5.21 7.02 31.53
C HIS A 331 -5.54 6.91 30.05
N CYS A 332 -4.72 6.16 29.30
CA CYS A 332 -5.09 5.69 27.97
C CYS A 332 -6.38 4.85 28.02
N GLU A 333 -7.00 4.64 26.86
CA GLU A 333 -8.18 3.80 26.66
C GLU A 333 -9.43 4.26 27.45
N HIS A 334 -9.49 5.55 27.75
CA HIS A 334 -10.64 6.22 28.38
C HIS A 334 -11.02 7.48 27.61
N ALA A 335 -12.28 7.88 27.71
CA ALA A 335 -12.72 9.20 27.27
C ALA A 335 -12.16 10.27 28.21
N ILE A 336 -11.54 11.29 27.62
CA ILE A 336 -10.87 12.39 28.32
C ILE A 336 -11.56 13.69 27.89
N ARG A 337 -12.02 14.48 28.86
CA ARG A 337 -12.52 15.83 28.61
C ARG A 337 -11.36 16.81 28.61
N LEU A 338 -11.23 17.58 27.53
CA LEU A 338 -10.31 18.71 27.43
C LEU A 338 -11.14 19.98 27.35
N MET A 339 -10.99 20.87 28.31
CA MET A 339 -11.61 22.19 28.27
C MET A 339 -10.89 23.07 27.26
N ASP A 340 -11.60 24.08 26.75
CA ASP A 340 -10.98 25.08 25.86
C ASP A 340 -9.63 25.61 26.42
N GLY A 341 -8.64 25.70 25.54
CA GLY A 341 -7.28 26.14 25.86
C GLY A 341 -6.40 25.11 26.57
N GLN A 342 -6.93 24.01 27.12
CA GLN A 342 -6.11 22.97 27.75
C GLN A 342 -5.23 22.22 26.74
N VAL A 343 -4.07 21.78 27.20
CA VAL A 343 -3.08 21.05 26.40
C VAL A 343 -2.99 19.61 26.88
N LEU A 344 -3.29 18.65 26.00
CA LEU A 344 -3.00 17.24 26.20
C LEU A 344 -1.60 16.93 25.66
N THR A 345 -0.76 16.31 26.49
CA THR A 345 0.58 15.85 26.13
C THR A 345 0.65 14.33 26.20
N LEU A 346 1.05 13.70 25.09
CA LEU A 346 1.44 12.28 25.02
C LEU A 346 2.95 12.20 25.25
N GLY A 347 3.37 11.56 26.33
CA GLY A 347 4.78 11.32 26.62
C GLY A 347 5.40 10.23 25.74
N VAL A 348 6.60 9.77 26.13
CA VAL A 348 7.29 8.66 25.46
C VAL A 348 6.56 7.35 25.77
N PRO A 349 6.34 6.46 24.77
CA PRO A 349 5.74 5.15 25.01
C PRO A 349 6.53 4.30 26.02
N GLU A 350 5.84 3.77 27.01
CA GLU A 350 6.36 2.78 27.98
C GLU A 350 6.29 1.36 27.41
N ALA A 351 5.32 1.10 26.52
CA ALA A 351 5.15 -0.14 25.79
C ALA A 351 4.45 0.12 24.45
N GLY A 352 4.79 -0.64 23.42
CA GLY A 352 4.34 -0.40 22.06
C GLY A 352 5.04 0.80 21.39
N LEU A 353 4.56 1.20 20.21
CA LEU A 353 5.22 2.21 19.38
C LEU A 353 4.26 3.28 18.85
N ARG A 354 3.02 2.91 18.51
CA ARG A 354 2.06 3.81 17.83
C ARG A 354 0.83 4.06 18.70
N SER A 355 0.54 5.34 18.96
CA SER A 355 -0.67 5.78 19.67
C SER A 355 -1.68 6.38 18.71
N TYR A 356 -2.97 6.30 19.03
CA TYR A 356 -4.06 6.86 18.22
C TYR A 356 -4.88 7.82 19.06
N LEU A 357 -5.05 9.05 18.58
CA LEU A 357 -5.88 10.09 19.20
C LEU A 357 -7.14 10.30 18.37
N ALA A 358 -8.29 9.96 18.94
CA ALA A 358 -9.60 10.28 18.39
C ALA A 358 -10.22 11.47 19.13
N VAL A 359 -11.10 12.20 18.46
CA VAL A 359 -11.89 13.30 19.01
C VAL A 359 -13.35 13.11 18.64
N ARG A 360 -14.26 13.34 19.59
CA ARG A 360 -15.70 13.19 19.37
C ARG A 360 -16.17 14.09 18.23
N GLY A 361 -16.90 13.51 17.28
CA GLY A 361 -17.30 14.16 16.03
C GLY A 361 -16.39 13.82 14.85
N GLY A 362 -15.16 13.36 15.11
CA GLY A 362 -14.17 13.02 14.08
C GLY A 362 -13.38 14.23 13.59
N ILE A 363 -12.20 13.98 13.03
CA ILE A 363 -11.37 15.00 12.39
C ILE A 363 -11.94 15.26 10.99
N ASP A 364 -12.20 16.53 10.69
CA ASP A 364 -12.58 16.96 9.35
C ASP A 364 -11.32 17.10 8.50
N ALA A 365 -11.05 16.07 7.70
CA ALA A 365 -9.91 15.98 6.82
C ALA A 365 -10.38 15.60 5.42
N PRO A 366 -9.77 16.17 4.36
CA PRO A 366 -10.15 15.85 2.99
C PRO A 366 -9.88 14.36 2.71
N GLY A 367 -10.92 13.68 2.25
CA GLY A 367 -10.83 12.28 1.82
C GLY A 367 -10.50 12.18 0.33
N LEU A 368 -9.64 11.22 -0.02
CA LEU A 368 -9.39 10.78 -1.39
C LEU A 368 -9.66 9.28 -1.46
N PHE A 369 -10.38 8.84 -2.50
CA PHE A 369 -10.78 7.43 -2.65
C PHE A 369 -11.54 6.90 -1.43
N GLY A 370 -12.48 7.71 -0.91
CA GLY A 370 -13.30 7.35 0.25
C GLY A 370 -12.57 7.34 1.60
N SER A 371 -11.31 7.79 1.67
CA SER A 371 -10.48 7.73 2.89
C SER A 371 -9.62 8.98 3.09
N ALA A 372 -9.48 9.41 4.34
CA ALA A 372 -8.57 10.47 4.78
C ALA A 372 -7.18 9.96 5.20
N ALA A 373 -6.85 8.68 4.96
CA ALA A 373 -5.58 8.12 5.41
C ALA A 373 -4.36 8.71 4.69
N THR A 374 -3.30 8.98 5.42
CA THR A 374 -2.04 9.40 4.80
C THR A 374 -1.28 8.18 4.28
N ASP A 375 -1.11 8.07 2.96
CA ASP A 375 -0.18 7.14 2.33
C ASP A 375 1.16 7.85 2.09
N LEU A 376 2.16 7.54 2.92
CA LEU A 376 3.48 8.14 2.81
C LEU A 376 4.26 7.65 1.59
N MET A 377 3.98 6.44 1.12
CA MET A 377 4.65 5.91 -0.05
C MET A 377 4.23 6.72 -1.25
N SER A 378 2.93 6.86 -1.50
CA SER A 378 2.41 7.49 -2.72
C SER A 378 2.16 9.00 -2.61
N GLY A 379 2.01 9.54 -1.40
CA GLY A 379 1.63 10.93 -1.15
C GLY A 379 0.13 11.20 -1.29
N ILE A 380 -0.71 10.17 -1.23
CA ILE A 380 -2.18 10.30 -1.22
C ILE A 380 -2.67 10.59 0.19
N GLY A 381 -3.64 11.51 0.29
CA GLY A 381 -4.24 11.94 1.54
C GLY A 381 -3.57 13.17 2.15
N PRO A 382 -3.95 13.57 3.37
CA PRO A 382 -3.36 14.71 4.05
C PRO A 382 -1.85 14.58 4.22
N SER A 383 -1.12 15.70 4.17
CA SER A 383 0.30 15.71 4.52
C SER A 383 0.52 15.39 6.01
N PRO A 384 1.70 14.89 6.41
CA PRO A 384 2.07 14.76 7.81
C PRO A 384 1.83 16.06 8.58
N LEU A 385 1.31 15.92 9.80
CA LEU A 385 0.92 17.05 10.64
C LEU A 385 2.11 17.96 10.94
N ARG A 386 1.84 19.24 11.14
CA ARG A 386 2.86 20.25 11.47
C ARG A 386 2.45 21.06 12.70
N ALA A 387 3.44 21.56 13.45
CA ALA A 387 3.19 22.50 14.54
C ALA A 387 2.45 23.75 14.03
N GLY A 388 1.51 24.25 14.82
CA GLY A 388 0.64 25.38 14.49
C GLY A 388 -0.64 25.00 13.75
N GLN A 389 -0.68 23.84 13.08
CA GLN A 389 -1.84 23.37 12.33
C GLN A 389 -3.06 23.19 13.25
N LEU A 390 -4.22 23.68 12.83
CA LEU A 390 -5.49 23.42 13.50
C LEU A 390 -6.25 22.30 12.77
N LEU A 391 -6.56 21.23 13.50
CA LEU A 391 -7.41 20.16 13.00
C LEU A 391 -8.86 20.50 13.33
N ALA A 392 -9.65 20.77 12.29
CA ALA A 392 -11.09 20.97 12.41
C ALA A 392 -11.76 19.70 12.95
N VAL A 393 -12.75 19.88 13.83
CA VAL A 393 -13.58 18.80 14.35
C VAL A 393 -14.99 18.95 13.83
N SER A 394 -15.50 17.92 13.17
CA SER A 394 -16.85 17.91 12.61
C SER A 394 -17.91 18.06 13.70
N ALA A 395 -18.98 18.80 13.39
CA ALA A 395 -20.14 18.87 14.27
C ALA A 395 -20.76 17.48 14.44
N THR A 396 -21.06 17.10 15.67
CA THR A 396 -21.62 15.78 15.99
C THR A 396 -23.04 15.67 15.41
N ARG A 397 -23.23 14.91 14.32
CA ARG A 397 -24.56 14.72 13.70
C ARG A 397 -25.37 13.64 14.43
N TRP A 398 -24.71 12.58 14.87
CA TRP A 398 -25.23 11.51 15.73
C TRP A 398 -24.05 10.94 16.52
N ALA A 399 -24.24 10.65 17.81
CA ALA A 399 -23.21 9.96 18.58
C ALA A 399 -23.83 9.01 19.59
N SER A 400 -23.29 7.81 19.66
CA SER A 400 -23.58 6.87 20.73
C SER A 400 -22.96 7.36 22.04
N SER A 401 -23.45 6.80 23.14
CA SER A 401 -22.79 6.96 24.43
C SER A 401 -21.36 6.42 24.32
N PRO A 402 -20.36 7.13 24.87
CA PRO A 402 -19.02 6.61 25.05
C PRO A 402 -19.05 5.20 25.63
N GLN A 403 -18.26 4.29 25.07
CA GLN A 403 -18.04 2.98 25.68
C GLN A 403 -17.31 3.18 27.02
N PRO A 404 -17.62 2.39 28.06
CA PRO A 404 -16.78 2.33 29.26
C PRO A 404 -15.34 2.00 28.87
N GLY A 405 -14.37 2.39 29.72
CA GLY A 405 -12.95 2.11 29.47
C GLY A 405 -12.71 0.65 29.06
N ALA A 406 -11.82 0.45 28.10
CA ALA A 406 -11.56 -0.88 27.56
C ALA A 406 -10.54 -1.64 28.40
N ARG A 407 -10.57 -2.97 28.32
CA ARG A 407 -9.51 -3.80 28.91
C ARG A 407 -8.24 -3.65 28.06
N PRO A 408 -7.09 -3.30 28.66
CA PRO A 408 -5.86 -3.11 27.89
C PRO A 408 -5.46 -4.34 27.11
N ARG A 409 -5.15 -4.14 25.82
CA ARG A 409 -4.57 -5.18 24.97
C ARG A 409 -3.12 -5.44 25.40
N PRO A 410 -2.64 -6.70 25.46
CA PRO A 410 -1.23 -6.99 25.63
C PRO A 410 -0.43 -6.36 24.49
N LEU A 411 0.58 -5.54 24.81
CA LEU A 411 1.50 -4.98 23.82
C LEU A 411 2.80 -5.80 23.82
N PRO A 412 3.43 -6.02 22.65
CA PRO A 412 4.68 -6.74 22.59
C PRO A 412 5.80 -5.92 23.27
N ALA A 413 6.50 -6.53 24.23
CA ALA A 413 7.54 -5.83 25.00
C ALA A 413 8.88 -5.74 24.23
N SER A 414 9.32 -6.86 23.63
CA SER A 414 10.61 -6.94 22.90
C SER A 414 10.58 -7.89 21.70
N GLY A 415 9.41 -8.45 21.39
CA GLY A 415 9.21 -9.29 20.23
C GLY A 415 7.81 -9.88 20.14
N ALA A 416 7.52 -10.53 19.02
CA ALA A 416 6.26 -11.20 18.74
C ALA A 416 6.47 -12.49 17.94
N THR A 417 5.64 -13.48 18.20
CA THR A 417 5.41 -14.61 17.27
C THR A 417 4.18 -14.27 16.45
N VAL A 418 4.27 -14.42 15.12
CA VAL A 418 3.19 -14.10 14.19
C VAL A 418 2.90 -15.29 13.27
N GLY A 419 1.63 -15.52 12.99
CA GLY A 419 1.16 -16.51 12.04
C GLY A 419 1.54 -16.13 10.61
N ILE A 420 2.01 -17.09 9.83
CA ILE A 420 2.31 -16.94 8.40
C ILE A 420 1.66 -18.06 7.58
N VAL A 421 0.99 -17.67 6.51
CA VAL A 421 0.55 -18.56 5.43
C VAL A 421 1.64 -18.58 4.38
N LEU A 422 2.22 -19.75 4.07
CA LEU A 422 3.27 -19.86 3.04
C LEU A 422 2.69 -19.65 1.64
N GLY A 423 3.53 -19.14 0.73
CA GLY A 423 3.14 -18.80 -0.64
C GLY A 423 2.87 -17.30 -0.82
N PRO A 424 2.68 -16.82 -2.07
CA PRO A 424 2.52 -17.61 -3.30
C PRO A 424 3.83 -18.11 -3.95
N ARG A 425 5.01 -17.73 -3.44
CA ARG A 425 6.32 -18.04 -4.03
C ARG A 425 7.22 -18.82 -3.08
N ASP A 426 6.67 -19.59 -2.17
CA ASP A 426 7.45 -20.50 -1.31
C ASP A 426 8.23 -21.53 -2.13
N ASP A 427 7.75 -21.88 -3.33
CA ASP A 427 8.44 -22.73 -4.31
C ASP A 427 9.72 -22.13 -4.94
N TRP A 428 10.02 -20.84 -4.66
CA TRP A 428 11.29 -20.19 -5.03
C TRP A 428 12.41 -20.41 -4.01
N PHE A 429 12.12 -21.08 -2.90
CA PHE A 429 13.06 -21.26 -1.80
C PHE A 429 13.33 -22.74 -1.54
N THR A 430 14.51 -23.05 -1.00
CA THR A 430 14.84 -24.42 -0.63
C THR A 430 14.02 -24.84 0.61
N PRO A 431 13.77 -26.15 0.81
CA PRO A 431 13.14 -26.63 2.05
C PRO A 431 13.89 -26.17 3.31
N GLY A 432 15.22 -26.06 3.24
CA GLY A 432 16.06 -25.52 4.30
C GLY A 432 15.79 -24.04 4.59
N ALA A 433 15.54 -23.23 3.56
CA ALA A 433 15.15 -21.84 3.73
C ALA A 433 13.78 -21.69 4.40
N LEU A 434 12.79 -22.52 4.04
CA LEU A 434 11.48 -22.53 4.72
C LEU A 434 11.60 -22.92 6.20
N ALA A 435 12.40 -23.94 6.51
CA ALA A 435 12.68 -24.30 7.90
C ALA A 435 13.44 -23.19 8.65
N SER A 436 14.38 -22.52 7.99
CA SER A 436 15.14 -21.39 8.53
C SER A 436 14.23 -20.20 8.83
N LEU A 437 13.27 -19.88 7.95
CA LEU A 437 12.27 -18.83 8.16
C LEU A 437 11.51 -18.98 9.48
N LEU A 438 11.06 -20.21 9.78
CA LEU A 438 10.18 -20.53 10.91
C LEU A 438 10.94 -20.79 12.23
N SER A 439 12.21 -21.17 12.16
CA SER A 439 13.00 -21.55 13.33
C SER A 439 13.76 -20.38 13.97
N GLN A 440 14.23 -19.42 13.18
CA GLN A 440 15.06 -18.34 13.68
C GLN A 440 14.24 -17.17 14.24
N ARG A 441 14.91 -16.32 15.03
CA ARG A 441 14.38 -15.01 15.44
C ARG A 441 14.95 -13.94 14.53
N TRP A 442 14.07 -13.20 13.89
CA TRP A 442 14.40 -12.12 12.98
C TRP A 442 14.46 -10.80 13.75
N ARG A 443 15.52 -10.02 13.58
CA ARG A 443 15.66 -8.71 14.25
C ARG A 443 15.10 -7.61 13.37
N LEU A 444 14.22 -6.78 13.93
CA LEU A 444 13.64 -5.65 13.23
C LEU A 444 14.67 -4.52 13.08
N ARG A 445 14.92 -4.07 11.85
CA ARG A 445 15.86 -2.99 11.54
C ARG A 445 15.29 -1.60 11.82
N GLU A 446 16.18 -0.64 12.04
CA GLU A 446 15.85 0.77 12.32
C GLU A 446 15.19 1.50 11.14
N ASP A 447 15.43 1.05 9.90
CA ASP A 447 14.83 1.61 8.68
C ASP A 447 13.43 1.03 8.37
N SER A 448 12.81 0.35 9.34
CA SER A 448 11.44 -0.15 9.24
C SER A 448 10.41 0.98 9.37
N ASN A 449 9.36 0.96 8.54
CA ASN A 449 8.36 2.01 8.48
C ASN A 449 6.99 1.49 8.03
N ARG A 450 6.06 2.39 7.69
CA ARG A 450 4.69 2.05 7.26
C ARG A 450 4.62 1.30 5.92
N ILE A 451 5.68 1.34 5.12
CA ILE A 451 5.78 0.62 3.83
C ILE A 451 6.17 -0.83 4.09
N GLY A 452 7.12 -1.06 5.01
CA GLY A 452 7.54 -2.41 5.36
C GLY A 452 8.43 -2.50 6.59
N LEU A 453 8.45 -3.68 7.20
CA LEU A 453 9.31 -4.03 8.31
C LEU A 453 10.49 -4.84 7.77
N ARG A 454 11.71 -4.31 7.89
CA ARG A 454 12.92 -4.95 7.36
C ARG A 454 13.56 -5.80 8.44
N LEU A 455 13.90 -7.03 8.09
CA LEU A 455 14.35 -8.03 9.05
C LEU A 455 15.79 -8.46 8.78
N ASP A 456 16.61 -8.48 9.83
CA ASP A 456 17.95 -9.09 9.84
C ASP A 456 17.88 -10.51 10.40
N GLY A 457 18.65 -11.41 9.80
CA GLY A 457 18.76 -12.82 10.19
C GLY A 457 19.67 -13.58 9.22
N ALA A 458 19.73 -14.89 9.37
CA ALA A 458 20.42 -15.76 8.43
C ALA A 458 19.71 -15.71 7.06
N PRO A 459 20.40 -15.34 5.96
CA PRO A 459 19.80 -15.23 4.65
C PRO A 459 19.10 -16.51 4.18
N LEU A 460 17.97 -16.34 3.50
CA LEU A 460 17.19 -17.41 2.91
C LEU A 460 17.71 -17.76 1.51
N GLU A 461 17.97 -19.04 1.30
CA GLU A 461 18.46 -19.57 0.03
C GLU A 461 17.31 -19.74 -0.98
N ARG A 462 17.52 -19.22 -2.19
CA ARG A 462 16.60 -19.39 -3.32
C ARG A 462 16.94 -20.66 -4.11
N SER A 463 15.92 -21.46 -4.42
CA SER A 463 16.03 -22.60 -5.33
C SER A 463 15.98 -22.17 -6.81
N ARG A 464 15.44 -20.98 -7.10
CA ARG A 464 15.31 -20.42 -8.45
C ARG A 464 16.12 -19.13 -8.61
N PRO A 465 17.04 -19.06 -9.60
CA PRO A 465 17.73 -17.83 -9.95
C PRO A 465 16.82 -16.91 -10.80
N GLY A 466 17.14 -15.61 -10.81
CA GLY A 466 16.47 -14.63 -11.68
C GLY A 466 15.60 -13.61 -10.95
N GLU A 467 14.99 -12.72 -11.74
CA GLU A 467 14.02 -11.72 -11.29
C GLU A 467 12.60 -12.23 -11.50
N LEU A 468 11.73 -12.03 -10.51
CA LEU A 468 10.31 -12.27 -10.66
C LEU A 468 9.70 -11.06 -11.39
N VAL A 469 8.94 -11.33 -12.46
CA VAL A 469 8.13 -10.29 -13.10
C VAL A 469 7.13 -9.74 -12.08
N SER A 470 6.82 -8.45 -12.17
CA SER A 470 5.97 -7.79 -11.18
C SER A 470 4.63 -8.53 -11.03
N GLU A 471 4.25 -8.81 -9.79
CA GLU A 471 2.98 -9.42 -9.41
C GLU A 471 2.31 -8.63 -8.27
N GLY A 472 1.02 -8.83 -8.08
CA GLY A 472 0.26 -8.20 -6.99
C GLY A 472 0.77 -8.61 -5.61
N THR A 473 0.70 -7.69 -4.66
CA THR A 473 1.08 -7.93 -3.26
C THR A 473 0.03 -7.39 -2.31
N VAL A 474 0.04 -7.88 -1.07
CA VAL A 474 -0.88 -7.48 -0.01
C VAL A 474 -0.12 -7.10 1.26
N ALA A 475 -0.76 -6.32 2.14
CA ALA A 475 -0.23 -6.09 3.48
C ALA A 475 -0.06 -7.42 4.22
N GLY A 476 1.11 -7.61 4.83
CA GLY A 476 1.55 -8.86 5.44
C GLY A 476 2.43 -9.72 4.54
N ALA A 477 2.49 -9.46 3.22
CA ALA A 477 3.36 -10.21 2.32
C ALA A 477 4.83 -10.08 2.75
N VAL A 478 5.50 -11.22 2.87
CA VAL A 478 6.91 -11.33 3.26
C VAL A 478 7.74 -11.49 1.99
N GLN A 479 8.23 -10.36 1.47
CA GLN A 479 9.13 -10.35 0.32
C GLN A 479 10.55 -10.72 0.77
N VAL A 480 11.24 -11.56 0.00
CA VAL A 480 12.66 -11.84 0.24
C VAL A 480 13.50 -11.13 -0.80
N THR A 481 14.38 -10.23 -0.34
CA THR A 481 15.27 -9.47 -1.21
C THR A 481 16.27 -10.38 -1.94
N THR A 482 17.04 -9.83 -2.88
CA THR A 482 18.16 -10.56 -3.50
C THR A 482 19.25 -10.94 -2.51
N ALA A 483 19.35 -10.23 -1.38
CA ALA A 483 20.28 -10.56 -0.29
C ALA A 483 19.77 -11.70 0.61
N GLY A 484 18.58 -12.26 0.33
CA GLY A 484 17.99 -13.33 1.14
C GLY A 484 17.33 -12.86 2.44
N THR A 485 17.25 -11.55 2.69
CA THR A 485 16.62 -11.00 3.89
C THR A 485 15.14 -10.67 3.67
N PRO A 486 14.25 -10.95 4.66
CA PRO A 486 12.83 -10.66 4.54
C PRO A 486 12.45 -9.18 4.76
N VAL A 487 11.39 -8.76 4.09
CA VAL A 487 10.68 -7.50 4.32
C VAL A 487 9.18 -7.81 4.41
N ILE A 488 8.56 -7.55 5.57
CA ILE A 488 7.10 -7.67 5.73
C ILE A 488 6.46 -6.38 5.21
N LEU A 489 5.66 -6.47 4.15
CA LEU A 489 4.94 -5.33 3.60
C LEU A 489 3.85 -4.86 4.57
N MET A 490 3.79 -3.56 4.84
CA MET A 490 2.84 -2.95 5.79
C MET A 490 1.83 -2.06 5.05
N ARG A 491 1.04 -1.24 5.74
CA ARG A 491 -0.16 -0.61 5.15
C ARG A 491 0.10 0.30 3.94
N ASP A 492 1.27 0.92 3.84
CA ASP A 492 1.64 1.80 2.72
C ASP A 492 2.52 1.04 1.69
N HIS A 493 2.39 -0.29 1.59
CA HIS A 493 3.16 -1.10 0.65
C HIS A 493 2.86 -0.78 -0.82
N PRO A 494 3.79 -0.99 -1.76
CA PRO A 494 3.47 -0.94 -3.18
C PRO A 494 2.46 -2.03 -3.53
N VAL A 495 1.54 -1.75 -4.46
CA VAL A 495 0.53 -2.73 -4.88
C VAL A 495 1.12 -3.89 -5.69
N THR A 496 2.22 -3.66 -6.41
CA THR A 496 2.97 -4.68 -7.16
C THR A 496 4.43 -4.71 -6.76
N GLY A 497 5.06 -5.88 -6.85
CA GLY A 497 6.47 -6.08 -6.51
C GLY A 497 7.14 -7.16 -7.34
N GLY A 498 8.47 -7.08 -7.47
CA GLY A 498 9.30 -8.04 -8.22
C GLY A 498 10.19 -8.93 -7.33
N TYR A 499 9.97 -8.91 -6.02
CA TYR A 499 10.60 -9.84 -5.09
C TYR A 499 9.64 -10.99 -4.76
N PRO A 500 10.11 -12.25 -4.72
CA PRO A 500 9.28 -13.39 -4.38
C PRO A 500 8.73 -13.25 -2.96
N VAL A 501 7.42 -13.45 -2.82
CA VAL A 501 6.71 -13.47 -1.55
C VAL A 501 6.71 -14.90 -1.01
N ILE A 502 7.50 -15.16 0.03
CA ILE A 502 7.65 -16.50 0.63
C ILE A 502 6.43 -16.91 1.47
N GLY A 503 5.68 -15.92 1.97
CA GLY A 503 4.49 -16.12 2.79
C GLY A 503 3.79 -14.79 3.05
N VAL A 504 2.60 -14.84 3.64
CA VAL A 504 1.80 -13.69 4.04
C VAL A 504 1.45 -13.82 5.52
N VAL A 505 1.84 -12.82 6.33
CA VAL A 505 1.50 -12.73 7.74
C VAL A 505 -0.01 -12.59 7.91
N GLU A 506 -0.57 -13.24 8.92
CA GLU A 506 -1.99 -13.15 9.21
C GLU A 506 -2.43 -11.71 9.52
N ALA A 507 -3.60 -11.32 9.01
CA ALA A 507 -4.12 -9.97 9.16
C ALA A 507 -4.29 -9.56 10.64
N ALA A 508 -4.58 -10.53 11.52
CA ALA A 508 -4.72 -10.32 12.96
C ALA A 508 -3.40 -9.90 13.64
N ASP A 509 -2.26 -10.31 13.09
CA ASP A 509 -0.93 -10.05 13.66
C ASP A 509 -0.30 -8.75 13.15
N LEU A 510 -0.85 -8.15 12.10
CA LEU A 510 -0.36 -6.86 11.57
C LEU A 510 -0.48 -5.74 12.60
N ASP A 511 -1.55 -5.75 13.42
CA ASP A 511 -1.73 -4.79 14.50
C ASP A 511 -0.71 -5.00 15.65
N THR A 512 -0.18 -6.22 15.81
CA THR A 512 0.91 -6.53 16.75
C THR A 512 2.25 -6.05 16.20
N LEU A 513 2.53 -6.35 14.93
CA LEU A 513 3.73 -5.88 14.22
C LEU A 513 3.83 -4.35 14.19
N ALA A 514 2.69 -3.66 14.06
CA ALA A 514 2.60 -2.20 14.11
C ALA A 514 3.05 -1.59 15.45
N GLN A 515 3.12 -2.38 16.52
CA GLN A 515 3.53 -1.91 17.84
C GLN A 515 4.99 -2.25 18.20
N LEU A 516 5.72 -2.97 17.34
CA LEU A 516 7.11 -3.35 17.61
C LEU A 516 8.07 -2.18 17.38
N PRO A 517 8.87 -1.77 18.39
CA PRO A 517 9.97 -0.84 18.18
C PRO A 517 11.14 -1.51 17.44
N ALA A 518 11.98 -0.71 16.77
CA ALA A 518 13.21 -1.19 16.15
C ALA A 518 14.09 -1.96 17.15
N GLY A 519 14.80 -2.97 16.66
CA GLY A 519 15.59 -3.89 17.49
C GLY A 519 14.77 -5.03 18.12
N SER A 520 13.44 -4.98 18.10
CA SER A 520 12.58 -6.09 18.53
C SER A 520 12.78 -7.34 17.67
N THR A 521 12.34 -8.49 18.18
CA THR A 521 12.42 -9.76 17.45
C THR A 521 11.06 -10.22 16.91
N VAL A 522 11.06 -10.82 15.73
CA VAL A 522 9.88 -11.46 15.12
C VAL A 522 10.20 -12.94 14.90
N ARG A 523 9.28 -13.81 15.28
CA ARG A 523 9.32 -15.23 14.92
C ARG A 523 8.08 -15.56 14.09
N PHE A 524 8.27 -16.31 13.01
CA PHE A 524 7.17 -16.80 12.20
C PHE A 524 6.73 -18.17 12.69
N GLU A 525 5.42 -18.36 12.79
CA GLU A 525 4.79 -19.65 13.05
C GLU A 525 3.86 -19.97 11.90
N ARG A 526 3.96 -21.19 11.36
CA ARG A 526 3.12 -21.60 10.23
C ARG A 526 1.67 -21.66 10.69
N SER A 527 0.82 -20.88 10.03
CA SER A 527 -0.62 -20.98 10.17
C SER A 527 -1.11 -22.32 9.61
N GLY A 528 -2.19 -22.87 10.18
CA GLY A 528 -2.81 -24.11 9.69
C GLY A 528 -3.21 -24.04 8.20
N ASP A 529 -3.48 -25.21 7.60
CA ASP A 529 -3.62 -25.36 6.14
C ASP A 529 -4.56 -24.33 5.50
N ASP A 530 -4.09 -23.76 4.40
CA ASP A 530 -4.83 -22.78 3.60
C ASP A 530 -5.91 -23.46 2.76
N THR A 531 -7.15 -23.01 2.89
CA THR A 531 -8.31 -23.56 2.18
C THR A 531 -8.23 -23.36 0.66
N VAL A 532 -7.52 -22.34 0.18
CA VAL A 532 -7.33 -22.06 -1.25
C VAL A 532 -6.25 -22.98 -1.85
N GLY A 533 -5.13 -23.16 -1.15
CA GLY A 533 -4.01 -23.99 -1.61
C GLY A 533 -4.27 -25.50 -1.49
N ALA A 534 -4.96 -25.93 -0.43
CA ALA A 534 -5.21 -27.35 -0.15
C ALA A 534 -6.14 -28.03 -1.18
N ARG A 535 -7.03 -27.27 -1.83
CA ARG A 535 -7.99 -27.83 -2.81
C ARG A 535 -7.40 -27.99 -4.22
N ASN A 536 -6.43 -27.17 -4.59
CA ASN A 536 -5.84 -27.21 -5.94
C ASN A 536 -4.69 -28.21 -6.09
N HIS A 537 -4.02 -28.59 -5.00
CA HIS A 537 -3.01 -29.66 -5.02
C HIS A 537 -3.61 -31.07 -5.23
N VAL A 538 -4.93 -31.23 -5.13
CA VAL A 538 -5.60 -32.52 -5.37
C VAL A 538 -5.66 -32.88 -6.86
N ASN A 539 -5.38 -31.95 -7.78
CA ASN A 539 -5.46 -32.18 -9.23
C ASN A 539 -4.11 -32.36 -9.97
N SER A 540 -2.98 -32.48 -9.26
CA SER A 540 -1.74 -32.93 -9.90
C SER A 540 -1.74 -34.46 -10.05
N PRO A 541 -1.48 -35.04 -11.23
CA PRO A 541 -1.50 -36.48 -11.41
C PRO A 541 -0.42 -37.13 -10.54
N SER A 542 -0.84 -38.00 -9.64
CA SER A 542 0.05 -38.82 -8.82
C SER A 542 1.00 -39.61 -9.72
N THR A 543 2.30 -39.36 -9.58
CA THR A 543 3.35 -40.13 -10.24
C THR A 543 3.26 -41.60 -9.81
N GLY A 544 3.00 -42.46 -10.81
CA GLY A 544 3.31 -43.90 -10.90
C GLY A 544 3.47 -44.70 -9.61
N ARG A 545 2.44 -45.51 -9.30
CA ARG A 545 2.65 -46.78 -8.58
C ARG A 545 3.57 -47.64 -9.46
N LEU A 546 4.76 -47.94 -8.95
CA LEU A 546 5.60 -49.02 -9.45
C LEU A 546 4.92 -50.34 -9.05
N ASP A 547 4.40 -51.06 -10.04
CA ASP A 547 4.13 -52.48 -9.92
C ASP A 547 5.45 -53.20 -9.66
N ARG A 548 5.52 -53.89 -8.52
CA ARG A 548 6.52 -54.91 -8.26
C ARG A 548 5.84 -56.25 -8.47
N ASP A 549 6.17 -56.90 -9.59
CA ASP A 549 6.09 -58.35 -9.71
C ASP A 549 7.27 -58.97 -8.95
N GLY A 550 6.92 -59.95 -8.13
CA GLY A 550 7.76 -60.77 -7.27
C GLY A 550 6.87 -61.65 -6.41
#